data_AF-A0A7S4VM83-F1
#
_entry.id   AF-A0A7S4VM83-F1
#
_cell.length_a   1.000
_cell.length_b   1.000
_cell.length_c   1.000
_cell.angle_alpha   90.00
_cell.angle_beta   90.00
_cell.angle_gamma   90.00
#
_symmetry.space_group_name_H-M   'P 1'
#
loop_
_entity.id
_entity.type
_entity.pdbx_description
1 polymer ?
#
loop_
_entity_poly.entity_id
_entity_poly.type
_entity_poly.pdbx_seq_one_letter_code
_entity_poly.pdbx_strand_id
1 'polypeptide(L)'
;CQGGGSIGFARGKYAFSGSSTERQFLDFASAYIDASWLYNADVERTGVEGRLRLPGNKFPDHGPSSAPQGHPSCRAPKVADGRAGENLGLLHIYLLFGREHNRLCGELAAANPAWDDERLYQEARVRVIALVQKVTLEEYAPNLLGVSLKNQAASYDPSVDPRINLLFATAAYRYGHSAIPGVYHVGNERVALRDMQFQTCIQMLDSDAVIEGMSETPINAVDTQFVADVRDHLKTGFSFNSGASDLFSFGIQRGRDVGLPKYNDARQMLGLPRWTSFEAMTQGTGVDANVLRDLYGNVDEVDFYVGGLMERKEKVTKGEGSEELGESFAAVIRDQFQRLRIGDRFWYEWHPELVAFVQGRGLRQIMADNTPGGDQGHHPFVLPQAPADSPVAVQQQQPLGLFVDAVQTEYPSLDGSGNNRLNPELGRAGDFYLSPSIRSYSDGVGALVAGPSARLVSNRLGSQMLTASTSAHSVAMLAWGQAIAHDVGDLHGNGSDPAPIAVPQCDKRFDEDCQGG
;
A
#
# COMPACT_ATOMS: atom_id res chain seq x y z
N CYS A 1 -6.51 -40.82 3.54
CA CYS A 1 -6.20 -39.71 4.46
C CYS A 1 -5.17 -38.78 3.81
N GLN A 2 -5.61 -37.68 3.18
CA GLN A 2 -4.73 -36.62 2.62
C GLN A 2 -5.36 -35.21 2.66
N GLY A 3 -6.50 -35.01 3.32
CA GLY A 3 -7.19 -33.72 3.34
C GLY A 3 -7.46 -33.26 4.76
N GLY A 4 -6.45 -32.65 5.38
CA GLY A 4 -6.71 -31.75 6.50
C GLY A 4 -6.92 -30.34 5.95
N GLY A 5 -7.81 -29.56 6.57
CA GLY A 5 -8.03 -28.17 6.18
C GLY A 5 -6.71 -27.38 6.21
N SER A 6 -6.39 -26.66 5.15
CA SER A 6 -5.24 -25.74 5.13
C SER A 6 -5.53 -24.56 4.22
N ILE A 7 -4.95 -23.40 4.55
CA ILE A 7 -5.00 -22.25 3.65
C ILE A 7 -3.71 -22.26 2.83
N GLY A 8 -3.84 -22.31 1.49
CA GLY A 8 -2.69 -22.33 0.60
C GLY A 8 -1.82 -21.09 0.74
N PHE A 9 -0.51 -21.26 0.89
CA PHE A 9 0.45 -20.16 1.01
C PHE A 9 1.77 -20.55 0.34
N ALA A 10 2.30 -19.64 -0.47
CA ALA A 10 3.60 -19.79 -1.12
C ALA A 10 4.61 -18.82 -0.49
N ARG A 11 5.78 -19.36 -0.12
CA ARG A 11 6.90 -18.58 0.43
C ARG A 11 7.40 -17.55 -0.56
N GLY A 12 8.01 -16.47 -0.10
CA GLY A 12 8.47 -15.39 -0.99
C GLY A 12 9.59 -15.88 -1.90
N LYS A 13 9.71 -15.34 -3.13
CA LYS A 13 10.87 -15.61 -3.98
C LYS A 13 12.13 -15.09 -3.30
N TYR A 14 13.11 -15.96 -3.18
CA TYR A 14 14.38 -15.67 -2.53
C TYR A 14 15.55 -16.13 -3.39
N ALA A 15 16.72 -15.57 -3.10
CA ALA A 15 18.01 -16.07 -3.54
C ALA A 15 18.99 -16.08 -2.37
N PHE A 16 20.12 -16.74 -2.55
CA PHE A 16 21.26 -16.66 -1.65
C PHE A 16 22.29 -15.72 -2.26
N SER A 17 22.69 -14.67 -1.54
CA SER A 17 23.80 -13.80 -1.96
C SER A 17 25.12 -14.43 -1.50
N GLY A 18 26.19 -14.27 -2.28
CA GLY A 18 27.43 -15.07 -2.15
C GLY A 18 28.15 -15.05 -0.79
N SER A 19 27.80 -14.13 0.12
CA SER A 19 28.32 -14.07 1.49
C SER A 19 27.29 -14.41 2.58
N SER A 20 26.00 -14.54 2.24
CA SER A 20 24.93 -14.82 3.20
C SER A 20 24.49 -16.27 3.11
N THR A 21 24.46 -16.96 4.25
CA THR A 21 23.80 -18.26 4.38
C THR A 21 22.30 -18.12 4.56
N GLU A 22 21.77 -16.91 4.71
CA GLU A 22 20.34 -16.64 4.93
C GLU A 22 19.61 -16.33 3.61
N ARG A 23 18.31 -16.64 3.58
CA ARG A 23 17.43 -16.24 2.47
C ARG A 23 17.36 -14.71 2.34
N GLN A 24 17.65 -14.21 1.14
CA GLN A 24 17.44 -12.82 0.72
C GLN A 24 16.26 -12.77 -0.24
N PHE A 25 15.35 -11.80 -0.06
CA PHE A 25 14.13 -11.71 -0.86
C PHE A 25 14.28 -10.69 -1.98
N LEU A 26 13.84 -11.06 -3.18
CA LEU A 26 13.89 -10.19 -4.35
C LEU A 26 12.68 -9.26 -4.37
N ASP A 27 12.94 -7.99 -4.64
CA ASP A 27 11.93 -6.98 -4.89
C ASP A 27 11.80 -6.78 -6.40
N PHE A 28 10.64 -7.07 -6.98
CA PHE A 28 10.42 -6.92 -8.43
C PHE A 28 9.95 -5.51 -8.82
N ALA A 29 9.73 -4.62 -7.85
CA ALA A 29 9.52 -3.20 -8.06
C ALA A 29 10.81 -2.41 -7.86
N SER A 30 10.90 -1.19 -8.41
CA SER A 30 11.92 -0.24 -7.97
C SER A 30 11.60 0.15 -6.51
N ALA A 31 12.61 0.48 -5.71
CA ALA A 31 12.38 0.93 -4.34
C ALA A 31 11.86 2.39 -4.29
N TYR A 32 11.89 3.11 -5.41
CA TYR A 32 11.67 4.55 -5.47
C TYR A 32 10.19 4.90 -5.64
N ILE A 33 9.79 6.08 -5.15
CA ILE A 33 8.45 6.62 -5.44
C ILE A 33 8.53 7.31 -6.80
N ASP A 34 8.42 6.52 -7.86
CA ASP A 34 8.59 6.91 -9.27
C ASP A 34 7.36 6.59 -10.13
N ALA A 35 6.22 6.29 -9.48
CA ALA A 35 4.97 5.93 -10.12
C ALA A 35 5.11 4.77 -11.12
N SER A 36 5.95 3.77 -10.82
CA SER A 36 6.14 2.55 -11.59
C SER A 36 4.85 1.75 -11.77
N TRP A 37 3.85 1.90 -10.88
CA TRP A 37 2.51 1.35 -11.10
C TRP A 37 1.80 1.96 -12.32
N LEU A 38 2.21 3.14 -12.78
CA LEU A 38 1.76 3.81 -14.00
C LEU A 38 2.77 3.70 -15.15
N TYR A 39 4.07 3.83 -14.87
CA TYR A 39 5.15 4.00 -15.86
C TYR A 39 6.18 2.86 -15.87
N ASN A 40 5.75 1.61 -16.00
CA ASN A 40 6.68 0.47 -16.19
C ASN A 40 6.78 0.05 -17.66
N ALA A 41 7.52 -1.04 -17.93
CA ALA A 41 7.74 -1.55 -19.28
C ALA A 41 6.47 -1.99 -20.02
N ASP A 42 5.37 -2.25 -19.31
CA ASP A 42 4.09 -2.68 -19.86
C ASP A 42 3.12 -1.52 -20.14
N VAL A 43 3.53 -0.27 -19.85
CA VAL A 43 2.70 0.92 -20.12
C VAL A 43 2.39 1.06 -21.62
N GLU A 44 1.10 1.25 -21.95
CA GLU A 44 0.69 1.48 -23.32
C GLU A 44 0.66 2.97 -23.65
N ARG A 45 1.39 3.36 -24.70
CA ARG A 45 1.38 4.73 -25.24
C ARG A 45 0.58 4.80 -26.53
N THR A 46 0.06 5.97 -26.84
CA THR A 46 -0.62 6.24 -28.12
C THR A 46 0.37 6.46 -29.26
N GLY A 47 1.60 6.87 -28.95
CA GLY A 47 2.61 7.35 -29.91
C GLY A 47 2.27 8.71 -30.51
N VAL A 48 1.34 9.44 -29.90
CA VAL A 48 0.91 10.78 -30.33
C VAL A 48 0.91 11.71 -29.11
N GLU A 49 1.61 12.83 -29.24
CA GLU A 49 1.70 13.90 -28.22
C GLU A 49 2.14 13.41 -26.82
N GLY A 50 2.91 12.33 -26.73
CA GLY A 50 3.39 11.75 -25.48
C GLY A 50 2.33 11.01 -24.66
N ARG A 51 1.10 10.87 -25.16
CA ARG A 51 -0.05 10.42 -24.36
C ARG A 51 -0.05 8.92 -24.08
N LEU A 52 -0.53 8.56 -22.89
CA LEU A 52 -0.88 7.20 -22.50
C LEU A 52 -2.20 6.74 -23.14
N ARG A 53 -2.26 5.44 -23.46
CA ARG A 53 -3.49 4.75 -23.83
C ARG A 53 -4.18 4.29 -22.55
N LEU A 54 -5.24 5.00 -22.18
CA LEU A 54 -6.05 4.69 -21.01
C LEU A 54 -7.28 3.86 -21.42
N PRO A 55 -7.80 2.99 -20.53
CA PRO A 55 -9.13 2.44 -20.71
C PRO A 55 -10.19 3.55 -20.58
N GLY A 56 -11.40 3.30 -21.08
CA GLY A 56 -12.49 4.28 -21.05
C GLY A 56 -13.00 4.59 -19.64
N ASN A 57 -13.75 5.68 -19.49
CA ASN A 57 -14.37 6.11 -18.21
C ASN A 57 -15.40 5.10 -17.67
N LYS A 58 -16.01 4.35 -18.60
CA LYS A 58 -16.78 3.14 -18.32
C LYS A 58 -16.07 2.01 -19.06
N PHE A 59 -15.68 0.99 -18.31
CA PHE A 59 -15.07 -0.19 -18.90
C PHE A 59 -16.15 -0.91 -19.73
N PRO A 60 -15.82 -1.45 -20.91
CA PRO A 60 -16.79 -1.73 -21.96
C PRO A 60 -17.97 -2.58 -21.48
N ASP A 61 -19.16 -2.10 -21.86
CA ASP A 61 -20.46 -2.57 -21.42
C ASP A 61 -20.87 -3.85 -22.16
N HIS A 62 -20.39 -5.00 -21.70
CA HIS A 62 -20.92 -6.29 -22.17
C HIS A 62 -21.00 -7.26 -21.00
N GLY A 63 -22.22 -7.64 -20.61
CA GLY A 63 -22.51 -8.77 -19.73
C GLY A 63 -23.37 -8.41 -18.52
N PRO A 64 -24.44 -9.18 -18.22
CA PRO A 64 -25.25 -8.93 -17.04
C PRO A 64 -24.41 -9.01 -15.77
N SER A 65 -24.76 -8.22 -14.75
CA SER A 65 -24.15 -8.17 -13.40
C SER A 65 -24.10 -9.53 -12.67
N SER A 66 -24.73 -10.56 -13.23
CA SER A 66 -24.71 -11.95 -12.78
C SER A 66 -23.66 -12.82 -13.49
N ALA A 67 -22.80 -12.24 -14.33
CA ALA A 67 -21.80 -12.99 -15.08
C ALA A 67 -20.76 -13.62 -14.13
N PRO A 68 -20.52 -14.95 -14.21
CA PRO A 68 -19.53 -15.62 -13.37
C PRO A 68 -18.12 -15.02 -13.54
N GLN A 69 -17.25 -15.20 -12.53
CA GLN A 69 -15.82 -14.92 -12.67
C GLN A 69 -15.26 -15.58 -13.94
N GLY A 70 -14.55 -14.80 -14.77
CA GLY A 70 -14.00 -15.29 -16.04
C GLY A 70 -14.98 -15.28 -17.23
N HIS A 71 -16.16 -14.66 -17.11
CA HIS A 71 -17.03 -14.45 -18.27
C HIS A 71 -16.28 -13.65 -19.36
N PRO A 72 -16.35 -14.03 -20.66
CA PRO A 72 -15.53 -13.46 -21.73
C PRO A 72 -15.65 -11.94 -21.91
N SER A 73 -16.72 -11.37 -21.38
CA SER A 73 -17.07 -9.95 -21.48
C SER A 73 -16.63 -9.10 -20.27
N CYS A 74 -16.19 -9.72 -19.16
CA CYS A 74 -15.58 -9.03 -18.02
C CYS A 74 -14.05 -9.22 -18.03
N ARG A 75 -13.35 -8.53 -18.95
CA ARG A 75 -11.88 -8.56 -19.00
C ARG A 75 -11.30 -7.39 -18.23
N ALA A 76 -10.26 -7.67 -17.44
CA ALA A 76 -9.48 -6.61 -16.82
C ALA A 76 -8.95 -5.63 -17.89
N PRO A 77 -8.98 -4.31 -17.63
CA PRO A 77 -8.33 -3.36 -18.50
C PRO A 77 -6.85 -3.69 -18.58
N LYS A 78 -6.25 -3.47 -19.75
CA LYS A 78 -4.81 -3.50 -19.85
C LYS A 78 -4.27 -2.26 -19.15
N VAL A 79 -3.44 -2.49 -18.14
CA VAL A 79 -2.81 -1.50 -17.27
C VAL A 79 -1.35 -1.89 -17.11
N ALA A 80 -0.50 -0.93 -16.77
CA ALA A 80 0.94 -1.14 -16.62
C ALA A 80 1.24 -2.13 -15.47
N ASP A 81 0.67 -1.90 -14.29
CA ASP A 81 0.73 -2.84 -13.18
C ASP A 81 -0.55 -3.70 -13.13
N GLY A 82 -0.40 -5.00 -13.40
CA GLY A 82 -1.50 -5.96 -13.38
C GLY A 82 -2.23 -6.07 -12.03
N ARG A 83 -1.60 -5.62 -10.94
CA ARG A 83 -2.18 -5.57 -9.60
C ARG A 83 -3.16 -4.40 -9.43
N ALA A 84 -3.21 -3.43 -10.36
CA ALA A 84 -4.17 -2.33 -10.28
C ALA A 84 -5.64 -2.81 -10.24
N GLY A 85 -5.92 -4.02 -10.73
CA GLY A 85 -7.24 -4.66 -10.68
C GLY A 85 -7.60 -5.37 -9.38
N GLU A 86 -6.78 -5.34 -8.33
CA GLU A 86 -7.04 -6.04 -7.06
C GLU A 86 -8.27 -5.48 -6.32
N ASN A 87 -8.44 -4.16 -6.33
CA ASN A 87 -9.60 -3.47 -5.77
C ASN A 87 -9.94 -2.21 -6.57
N LEU A 88 -11.13 -1.66 -6.31
CA LEU A 88 -11.63 -0.49 -7.00
C LEU A 88 -10.74 0.73 -6.86
N GLY A 89 -10.31 1.07 -5.64
CA GLY A 89 -9.61 2.33 -5.41
C GLY A 89 -8.30 2.42 -6.19
N LEU A 90 -7.56 1.31 -6.26
CA LEU A 90 -6.27 1.27 -6.94
C LEU A 90 -6.38 1.48 -8.45
N LEU A 91 -7.33 0.81 -9.12
CA LEU A 91 -7.57 1.01 -10.56
C LEU A 91 -7.96 2.47 -10.86
N HIS A 92 -8.70 3.10 -9.97
CA HIS A 92 -9.18 4.46 -10.17
C HIS A 92 -8.10 5.51 -9.89
N ILE A 93 -7.14 5.24 -9.00
CA ILE A 93 -5.89 6.01 -8.90
C ILE A 93 -5.08 5.90 -10.18
N TYR A 94 -4.96 4.69 -10.76
CA TYR A 94 -4.29 4.49 -12.04
C TYR A 94 -4.89 5.38 -13.13
N LEU A 95 -6.22 5.41 -13.24
CA LEU A 95 -6.91 6.25 -14.22
C LEU A 95 -6.76 7.74 -13.94
N LEU A 96 -6.91 8.16 -12.68
CA LEU A 96 -6.80 9.56 -12.29
C LEU A 96 -5.44 10.14 -12.71
N PHE A 97 -4.35 9.44 -12.42
CA PHE A 97 -3.00 9.90 -12.75
C PHE A 97 -2.65 9.71 -14.22
N GLY A 98 -3.24 8.71 -14.90
CA GLY A 98 -3.17 8.60 -16.35
C GLY A 98 -3.83 9.77 -17.07
N ARG A 99 -4.98 10.25 -16.56
CA ARG A 99 -5.65 11.46 -17.08
C ARG A 99 -4.80 12.70 -16.84
N GLU A 100 -4.23 12.83 -15.64
CA GLU A 100 -3.34 13.96 -15.31
C GLU A 100 -2.11 13.98 -16.23
N HIS A 101 -1.51 12.82 -16.52
CA HIS A 101 -0.44 12.73 -17.52
C HIS A 101 -0.89 13.26 -18.88
N ASN A 102 -2.02 12.77 -19.40
CA ASN A 102 -2.52 13.18 -20.72
C ASN A 102 -2.94 14.66 -20.76
N ARG A 103 -3.43 15.21 -19.64
CA ARG A 103 -3.73 16.64 -19.47
C ARG A 103 -2.44 17.45 -19.58
N LEU A 104 -1.39 17.05 -18.85
CA LEU A 104 -0.07 17.69 -18.89
C LEU A 104 0.59 17.60 -20.28
N CYS A 105 0.48 16.46 -20.97
CA CYS A 105 0.94 16.32 -22.35
C CYS A 105 0.31 17.35 -23.28
N GLY A 106 -1.01 17.57 -23.19
CA GLY A 106 -1.72 18.57 -24.00
C GLY A 106 -1.26 20.00 -23.71
N GLU A 107 -1.06 20.33 -22.43
CA GLU A 107 -0.52 21.64 -22.02
C GLU A 107 0.92 21.86 -22.51
N LEU A 108 1.77 20.85 -22.38
CA LEU A 108 3.16 20.89 -22.83
C LEU A 108 3.26 20.98 -24.35
N ALA A 109 2.43 20.26 -25.10
CA ALA A 109 2.41 20.32 -26.57
C ALA A 109 1.96 21.70 -27.07
N ALA A 110 0.97 22.30 -26.42
CA ALA A 110 0.51 23.65 -26.75
C ALA A 110 1.58 24.72 -26.46
N ALA A 111 2.28 24.59 -25.34
CA ALA A 111 3.34 25.52 -24.94
C ALA A 111 4.65 25.31 -25.73
N ASN A 112 4.92 24.08 -26.18
CA ASN A 112 6.13 23.68 -26.89
C ASN A 112 5.83 22.95 -28.20
N PRO A 113 5.39 23.65 -29.27
CA PRO A 113 5.00 23.00 -30.54
C PRO A 113 6.13 22.25 -31.27
N ALA A 114 7.38 22.44 -30.87
CA ALA A 114 8.55 21.78 -31.46
C ALA A 114 8.95 20.47 -30.75
N TRP A 115 8.35 20.15 -29.59
CA TRP A 115 8.68 18.92 -28.87
C TRP A 115 8.04 17.70 -29.53
N ASP A 116 8.80 16.60 -29.59
CA ASP A 116 8.32 15.33 -30.13
C ASP A 116 7.57 14.51 -29.07
N ASP A 117 7.01 13.36 -29.50
CA ASP A 117 6.23 12.45 -28.64
C ASP A 117 7.03 12.00 -27.40
N GLU A 118 8.31 11.67 -27.56
CA GLU A 118 9.14 11.18 -26.46
C GLU A 118 9.43 12.28 -25.44
N ARG A 119 9.77 13.48 -25.91
CA ARG A 119 10.00 14.61 -25.01
C ARG A 119 8.76 14.95 -24.21
N LEU A 120 7.59 14.99 -24.86
CA LEU A 120 6.31 15.26 -24.20
C LEU A 120 5.99 14.21 -23.14
N TYR A 121 6.18 12.92 -23.46
CA TYR A 121 5.99 11.82 -22.53
C TYR A 121 6.86 11.95 -21.28
N GLN A 122 8.17 12.15 -21.45
CA GLN A 122 9.10 12.21 -20.32
C GLN A 122 8.88 13.45 -19.44
N GLU A 123 8.56 14.60 -20.05
CA GLU A 123 8.26 15.84 -19.33
C GLU A 123 6.95 15.76 -18.55
N ALA A 124 5.93 15.10 -19.08
CA ALA A 124 4.71 14.80 -18.35
C ALA A 124 4.96 13.76 -17.24
N ARG A 125 5.73 12.70 -17.52
CA ARG A 125 6.08 11.65 -16.56
C ARG A 125 6.79 12.22 -15.33
N VAL A 126 7.85 13.00 -15.49
CA VAL A 126 8.60 13.55 -14.35
C VAL A 126 7.74 14.48 -13.48
N ARG A 127 6.83 15.24 -14.10
CA ARG A 127 5.85 16.10 -13.39
C ARG A 127 4.85 15.26 -12.61
N VAL A 128 4.33 14.18 -13.17
CA VAL A 128 3.45 13.25 -12.47
C VAL A 128 4.16 12.56 -11.30
N ILE A 129 5.41 12.12 -11.49
CA ILE A 129 6.24 11.57 -10.41
C ILE A 129 6.37 12.59 -9.27
N ALA A 130 6.66 13.86 -9.58
CA ALA A 130 6.74 14.92 -8.59
C ALA A 130 5.41 15.12 -7.82
N LEU A 131 4.26 15.03 -8.51
CA LEU A 131 2.95 15.08 -7.85
C LEU A 131 2.74 13.89 -6.90
N VAL A 132 3.10 12.68 -7.31
CA VAL A 132 2.99 11.48 -6.46
C VAL A 132 3.89 11.58 -5.23
N GLN A 133 5.14 12.02 -5.40
CA GLN A 133 6.07 12.24 -4.29
C GLN A 133 5.56 13.34 -3.34
N LYS A 134 5.08 14.46 -3.87
CA LYS A 134 4.50 15.55 -3.05
C LYS A 134 3.27 15.07 -2.27
N VAL A 135 2.29 14.47 -2.93
CA VAL A 135 1.07 13.97 -2.25
C VAL A 135 1.45 12.96 -1.18
N THR A 136 2.42 12.07 -1.46
CA THR A 136 2.89 11.10 -0.47
C THR A 136 3.54 11.76 0.75
N LEU A 137 4.45 12.70 0.55
CA LEU A 137 5.21 13.33 1.63
C LEU A 137 4.40 14.36 2.43
N GLU A 138 3.58 15.15 1.75
CA GLU A 138 2.94 16.35 2.33
C GLU A 138 1.48 16.14 2.70
N GLU A 139 0.79 15.18 2.07
CA GLU A 139 -0.64 14.94 2.30
C GLU A 139 -0.86 13.59 2.98
N TYR A 140 -0.32 12.50 2.44
CA TYR A 140 -0.55 11.16 2.98
C TYR A 140 0.26 10.89 4.26
N ALA A 141 1.59 11.04 4.22
CA ALA A 141 2.45 10.71 5.35
C ALA A 141 2.11 11.50 6.63
N PRO A 142 1.76 12.80 6.59
CA PRO A 142 1.40 13.54 7.80
C PRO A 142 0.06 13.10 8.39
N ASN A 143 -0.93 12.75 7.55
CA ASN A 143 -2.19 12.18 8.03
C ASN A 143 -1.98 10.77 8.62
N LEU A 144 -1.07 9.98 8.04
CA LEU A 144 -0.74 8.63 8.54
C LEU A 144 0.12 8.65 9.81
N LEU A 145 1.11 9.54 9.91
CA LEU A 145 2.10 9.53 11.01
C LEU A 145 1.77 10.56 12.10
N GLY A 146 0.86 11.49 11.83
CA GLY A 146 0.54 12.65 12.66
C GLY A 146 1.68 13.67 12.79
N VAL A 147 2.70 13.58 11.94
CA VAL A 147 3.84 14.50 11.91
C VAL A 147 4.32 14.71 10.48
N SER A 148 4.68 15.95 10.14
CA SER A 148 5.26 16.27 8.83
C SER A 148 6.72 15.83 8.74
N LEU A 149 7.04 15.01 7.74
CA LEU A 149 8.41 14.60 7.43
C LEU A 149 9.21 15.71 6.75
N LYS A 150 8.53 16.73 6.19
CA LYS A 150 9.17 17.85 5.49
C LYS A 150 9.87 18.84 6.43
N ASN A 151 9.46 18.88 7.71
CA ASN A 151 10.07 19.76 8.71
C ASN A 151 11.54 19.43 9.00
N GLN A 152 12.02 18.28 8.53
CA GLN A 152 13.42 17.89 8.61
C GLN A 152 14.13 18.38 7.36
N ALA A 153 15.05 19.33 7.55
CA ALA A 153 15.95 19.78 6.50
C ALA A 153 16.77 18.59 6.00
N ALA A 154 16.76 18.39 4.69
CA ALA A 154 17.45 17.30 4.03
C ALA A 154 17.95 17.76 2.66
N SER A 155 18.92 17.03 2.15
CA SER A 155 19.39 17.07 0.77
C SER A 155 19.56 15.64 0.29
N TYR A 156 19.63 15.43 -1.03
CA TYR A 156 20.02 14.15 -1.57
C TYR A 156 21.35 13.66 -0.97
N ASP A 157 21.38 12.43 -0.47
CA ASP A 157 22.58 11.77 0.04
C ASP A 157 22.72 10.37 -0.61
N PRO A 158 23.68 10.18 -1.53
CA PRO A 158 23.86 8.91 -2.22
C PRO A 158 24.38 7.78 -1.30
N SER A 159 24.78 8.07 -0.06
CA SER A 159 25.20 7.04 0.90
C SER A 159 24.02 6.38 1.63
N VAL A 160 22.82 6.96 1.54
CA VAL A 160 21.59 6.37 2.08
C VAL A 160 21.16 5.18 1.23
N ASP A 161 20.78 4.09 1.91
CA ASP A 161 20.24 2.88 1.27
C ASP A 161 18.71 2.98 1.14
N PRO A 162 18.17 3.22 -0.08
CA PRO A 162 16.75 3.42 -0.29
C PRO A 162 15.96 2.11 -0.31
N ARG A 163 16.63 0.94 -0.34
CA ARG A 163 15.96 -0.37 -0.47
C ARG A 163 14.87 -0.54 0.59
N ILE A 164 13.78 -1.18 0.18
CA ILE A 164 12.63 -1.37 1.06
C ILE A 164 12.96 -2.36 2.17
N ASN A 165 12.68 -1.96 3.40
CA ASN A 165 12.86 -2.83 4.57
C ASN A 165 11.75 -3.89 4.63
N LEU A 166 12.11 -5.14 4.94
CA LEU A 166 11.11 -6.21 5.10
C LEU A 166 10.08 -5.89 6.20
N LEU A 167 10.47 -5.23 7.30
CA LEU A 167 9.52 -4.76 8.33
C LEU A 167 8.48 -3.81 7.74
N PHE A 168 8.88 -2.97 6.79
CA PHE A 168 7.97 -2.06 6.08
C PHE A 168 7.05 -2.83 5.14
N ALA A 169 7.59 -3.57 4.17
CA ALA A 169 6.80 -4.21 3.10
C ALA A 169 5.90 -5.36 3.58
N THR A 170 6.32 -6.08 4.63
CA THR A 170 5.65 -7.33 5.03
C THR A 170 4.87 -7.24 6.34
N ALA A 171 4.95 -6.11 7.05
CA ALA A 171 4.19 -5.88 8.29
C ALA A 171 3.67 -4.44 8.42
N ALA A 172 4.53 -3.45 8.64
CA ALA A 172 4.09 -2.11 9.03
C ALA A 172 3.23 -1.42 7.96
N TYR A 173 3.65 -1.47 6.69
CA TYR A 173 2.90 -0.85 5.59
C TYR A 173 1.69 -1.68 5.14
N ARG A 174 1.43 -2.81 5.79
CA ARG A 174 0.20 -3.61 5.65
C ARG A 174 -0.87 -3.23 6.67
N TYR A 175 -0.65 -2.19 7.48
CA TYR A 175 -1.62 -1.67 8.45
C TYR A 175 -3.02 -1.49 7.82
N GLY A 176 -3.06 -1.02 6.57
CA GLY A 176 -4.28 -0.73 5.84
C GLY A 176 -5.20 -1.92 5.64
N HIS A 177 -4.70 -3.16 5.71
CA HIS A 177 -5.53 -4.36 5.56
C HIS A 177 -6.57 -4.51 6.69
N SER A 178 -6.27 -4.05 7.90
CA SER A 178 -7.23 -4.04 9.02
C SER A 178 -8.27 -2.91 8.86
N ALA A 179 -7.87 -1.81 8.22
CA ALA A 179 -8.71 -0.63 8.02
C ALA A 179 -9.70 -0.75 6.83
N ILE A 180 -9.65 -1.85 6.07
CA ILE A 180 -10.54 -2.06 4.91
C ILE A 180 -12.01 -2.08 5.37
N PRO A 181 -12.88 -1.19 4.85
CA PRO A 181 -14.31 -1.21 5.17
C PRO A 181 -15.05 -2.32 4.42
N GLY A 182 -16.18 -2.76 4.97
CA GLY A 182 -17.03 -3.77 4.31
C GLY A 182 -17.95 -3.19 3.22
N VAL A 183 -18.08 -1.86 3.14
CA VAL A 183 -18.98 -1.17 2.21
C VAL A 183 -18.32 0.11 1.71
N TYR A 184 -18.46 0.38 0.41
CA TYR A 184 -17.93 1.55 -0.28
C TYR A 184 -19.06 2.38 -0.88
N HIS A 185 -18.87 3.70 -0.92
CA HIS A 185 -19.74 4.61 -1.67
C HIS A 185 -19.29 4.69 -3.12
N VAL A 186 -20.24 4.65 -4.05
CA VAL A 186 -20.01 4.84 -5.49
C VAL A 186 -21.16 5.66 -6.03
N GLY A 187 -20.95 6.97 -6.18
CA GLY A 187 -22.04 7.92 -6.43
C GLY A 187 -23.13 7.79 -5.37
N ASN A 188 -24.38 7.61 -5.78
CA ASN A 188 -25.52 7.45 -4.85
C ASN A 188 -25.70 6.02 -4.30
N GLU A 189 -24.84 5.07 -4.68
CA GLU A 189 -24.96 3.67 -4.29
C GLU A 189 -23.96 3.26 -3.21
N ARG A 190 -24.33 2.22 -2.44
CA ARG A 190 -23.44 1.55 -1.48
C ARG A 190 -23.20 0.14 -1.96
N VAL A 191 -21.94 -0.20 -2.17
CA VAL A 191 -21.54 -1.50 -2.74
C VAL A 191 -20.67 -2.24 -1.73
N ALA A 192 -20.97 -3.53 -1.51
CA ALA A 192 -20.27 -4.34 -0.52
C ALA A 192 -18.90 -4.80 -1.05
N LEU A 193 -17.89 -4.86 -0.16
CA LEU A 193 -16.53 -5.28 -0.53
C LEU A 193 -16.51 -6.69 -1.12
N ARG A 194 -17.26 -7.63 -0.54
CA ARG A 194 -17.39 -9.00 -1.04
C ARG A 194 -17.78 -9.07 -2.52
N ASP A 195 -18.58 -8.10 -2.95
CA ASP A 195 -18.99 -8.01 -4.34
C ASP A 195 -17.86 -7.41 -5.17
N MET A 196 -16.96 -6.59 -4.65
CA MET A 196 -15.86 -5.96 -5.41
C MET A 196 -14.57 -6.77 -5.56
N GLN A 197 -14.26 -7.66 -4.62
CA GLN A 197 -12.96 -8.35 -4.57
C GLN A 197 -12.59 -9.09 -5.85
N PHE A 198 -11.48 -8.71 -6.48
CA PHE A 198 -10.93 -9.32 -7.70
C PHE A 198 -11.97 -9.49 -8.83
N GLN A 199 -13.04 -8.68 -8.83
CA GLN A 199 -14.10 -8.76 -9.82
C GLN A 199 -13.79 -7.82 -10.98
N THR A 200 -13.41 -8.40 -12.12
CA THR A 200 -13.23 -7.67 -13.39
C THR A 200 -14.51 -7.00 -13.88
N CYS A 201 -15.69 -7.45 -13.41
CA CYS A 201 -16.96 -6.84 -13.75
C CYS A 201 -17.24 -5.53 -13.00
N ILE A 202 -16.73 -5.35 -11.78
CA ILE A 202 -16.93 -4.11 -10.99
C ILE A 202 -16.02 -2.98 -11.43
N GLN A 203 -15.03 -3.30 -12.25
CA GLN A 203 -14.35 -2.30 -13.05
C GLN A 203 -15.36 -1.59 -13.97
N MET A 204 -16.55 -2.12 -14.29
CA MET A 204 -17.59 -1.41 -15.06
C MET A 204 -18.25 -0.23 -14.32
N LEU A 205 -17.91 0.05 -13.06
CA LEU A 205 -18.41 1.22 -12.34
C LEU A 205 -17.88 2.51 -12.96
N ASP A 206 -18.67 3.58 -12.85
CA ASP A 206 -18.29 4.89 -13.33
C ASP A 206 -17.09 5.40 -12.54
N SER A 207 -15.98 5.64 -13.23
CA SER A 207 -14.73 5.97 -12.55
C SER A 207 -14.79 7.26 -11.76
N ASP A 208 -15.58 8.22 -12.20
CA ASP A 208 -15.71 9.51 -11.54
C ASP A 208 -16.46 9.32 -10.21
N ALA A 209 -17.53 8.51 -10.21
CA ALA A 209 -18.29 8.16 -9.02
C ALA A 209 -17.50 7.36 -7.98
N VAL A 210 -16.55 6.53 -8.42
CA VAL A 210 -15.64 5.80 -7.52
C VAL A 210 -14.61 6.74 -6.89
N ILE A 211 -13.98 7.61 -7.70
CA ILE A 211 -12.99 8.59 -7.22
C ILE A 211 -13.61 9.52 -6.16
N GLU A 212 -14.84 9.97 -6.39
CA GLU A 212 -15.64 10.72 -5.42
C GLU A 212 -15.91 9.89 -4.16
N GLY A 213 -16.53 8.71 -4.30
CA GLY A 213 -16.94 7.89 -3.18
C GLY A 213 -15.79 7.39 -2.29
N MET A 214 -14.57 7.27 -2.83
CA MET A 214 -13.36 6.98 -2.05
C MET A 214 -13.06 8.07 -1.02
N SER A 215 -13.37 9.34 -1.33
CA SER A 215 -13.14 10.47 -0.42
C SER A 215 -14.21 10.59 0.66
N GLU A 216 -15.35 9.93 0.48
CA GLU A 216 -16.50 9.98 1.41
C GLU A 216 -16.67 8.71 2.25
N THR A 217 -16.08 7.59 1.82
CA THR A 217 -16.20 6.32 2.53
C THR A 217 -15.21 6.28 3.70
N PRO A 218 -15.67 6.12 4.95
CA PRO A 218 -14.77 5.95 6.10
C PRO A 218 -14.03 4.62 6.06
N ILE A 219 -12.79 4.64 6.53
CA ILE A 219 -12.02 3.41 6.80
C ILE A 219 -12.33 2.90 8.20
N ASN A 220 -12.15 1.60 8.41
CA ASN A 220 -12.15 1.03 9.75
C ASN A 220 -10.90 1.47 10.52
N ALA A 221 -10.98 1.47 11.84
CA ALA A 221 -9.80 1.60 12.67
C ALA A 221 -8.76 0.52 12.34
N VAL A 222 -7.50 0.94 12.24
CA VAL A 222 -6.35 0.02 12.20
C VAL A 222 -6.21 -0.72 13.53
N ASP A 223 -6.56 -1.99 13.59
CA ASP A 223 -6.38 -2.80 14.79
C ASP A 223 -6.29 -4.29 14.42
N THR A 224 -6.45 -5.18 15.39
CA THR A 224 -6.44 -6.63 15.11
C THR A 224 -7.77 -7.14 14.54
N GLN A 225 -8.80 -6.30 14.40
CA GLN A 225 -10.13 -6.65 13.88
C GLN A 225 -10.18 -6.51 12.36
N PHE A 226 -10.58 -7.58 11.67
CA PHE A 226 -10.71 -7.58 10.22
C PHE A 226 -12.17 -7.84 9.83
N VAL A 227 -12.65 -7.19 8.77
CA VAL A 227 -13.96 -7.50 8.20
C VAL A 227 -13.97 -8.93 7.65
N ALA A 228 -15.08 -9.65 7.84
CA ALA A 228 -15.21 -11.04 7.40
C ALA A 228 -14.92 -11.21 5.90
N ASP A 229 -15.19 -10.18 5.10
CA ASP A 229 -14.94 -10.17 3.66
C ASP A 229 -13.47 -10.41 3.32
N VAL A 230 -12.50 -9.93 4.11
CA VAL A 230 -11.06 -10.18 3.88
C VAL A 230 -10.46 -11.24 4.80
N ARG A 231 -11.17 -11.63 5.86
CA ARG A 231 -10.69 -12.63 6.82
C ARG A 231 -11.17 -14.06 6.51
N ASP A 232 -12.41 -14.22 6.06
CA ASP A 232 -13.02 -15.53 5.80
C ASP A 232 -13.44 -15.72 4.34
N HIS A 233 -13.56 -14.62 3.60
CA HIS A 233 -14.08 -14.60 2.24
C HIS A 233 -13.13 -13.95 1.25
N LEU A 234 -11.86 -13.74 1.62
CA LEU A 234 -10.88 -13.15 0.71
C LEU A 234 -10.77 -14.02 -0.53
N LYS A 235 -11.15 -13.47 -1.67
CA LYS A 235 -10.86 -14.08 -2.96
C LYS A 235 -9.39 -13.82 -3.26
N THR A 236 -8.61 -14.85 -3.58
CA THR A 236 -7.26 -14.68 -4.14
C THR A 236 -7.38 -14.83 -5.66
N GLY A 237 -6.75 -13.93 -6.43
CA GLY A 237 -6.98 -13.80 -7.88
C GLY A 237 -6.76 -15.07 -8.73
N PHE A 238 -6.95 -14.92 -10.04
CA PHE A 238 -7.11 -15.93 -11.12
C PHE A 238 -6.24 -17.21 -11.13
N SER A 239 -5.18 -17.33 -10.33
CA SER A 239 -4.17 -18.40 -10.42
C SER A 239 -3.79 -19.09 -9.11
N PHE A 240 -4.49 -18.82 -7.99
CA PHE A 240 -4.34 -19.62 -6.78
C PHE A 240 -5.63 -20.38 -6.50
N ASN A 241 -5.48 -21.65 -6.13
CA ASN A 241 -6.53 -22.64 -5.85
C ASN A 241 -7.80 -21.98 -5.29
N SER A 242 -8.94 -22.28 -5.92
CA SER A 242 -10.26 -21.62 -5.86
C SER A 242 -10.99 -21.64 -4.50
N GLY A 243 -10.28 -21.43 -3.39
CA GLY A 243 -10.83 -21.32 -2.04
C GLY A 243 -10.78 -19.87 -1.54
N ALA A 244 -11.66 -19.55 -0.59
CA ALA A 244 -11.49 -18.33 0.19
C ALA A 244 -10.17 -18.39 1.00
N SER A 245 -9.69 -17.23 1.40
CA SER A 245 -8.45 -17.07 2.18
C SER A 245 -8.67 -16.14 3.38
N ASP A 246 -7.61 -15.95 4.18
CA ASP A 246 -7.58 -15.11 5.37
C ASP A 246 -6.42 -14.11 5.31
N LEU A 247 -6.73 -12.83 5.05
CA LEU A 247 -5.74 -11.77 4.91
C LEU A 247 -4.93 -11.53 6.19
N PHE A 248 -5.55 -11.69 7.36
CA PHE A 248 -4.85 -11.50 8.64
C PHE A 248 -3.84 -12.63 8.85
N SER A 249 -4.25 -13.88 8.65
CA SER A 249 -3.34 -15.03 8.70
C SER A 249 -2.23 -14.95 7.67
N PHE A 250 -2.50 -14.43 6.47
CA PHE A 250 -1.49 -14.21 5.44
C PHE A 250 -0.43 -13.18 5.87
N GLY A 251 -0.82 -12.10 6.55
CA GLY A 251 0.13 -11.13 7.09
C GLY A 251 1.08 -11.75 8.13
N ILE A 252 0.53 -12.54 9.06
CA ILE A 252 1.32 -13.28 10.06
C ILE A 252 2.27 -14.25 9.37
N GLN A 253 1.75 -15.10 8.48
CA GLN A 253 2.53 -16.12 7.80
C GLN A 253 3.61 -15.51 6.90
N ARG A 254 3.32 -14.37 6.23
CA ARG A 254 4.31 -13.63 5.44
C ARG A 254 5.43 -13.07 6.31
N GLY A 255 5.12 -12.51 7.48
CA GLY A 255 6.13 -12.05 8.42
C GLY A 255 7.07 -13.17 8.88
N ARG A 256 6.51 -14.35 9.19
CA ARG A 256 7.29 -15.55 9.55
C ARG A 256 8.11 -16.08 8.37
N ASP A 257 7.54 -16.06 7.17
CA ASP A 257 8.19 -16.50 5.92
C ASP A 257 9.46 -15.71 5.64
N VAL A 258 9.41 -14.38 5.80
CA VAL A 258 10.58 -13.53 5.57
C VAL A 258 11.50 -13.40 6.79
N GLY A 259 11.18 -14.12 7.87
CA GLY A 259 11.96 -14.17 9.09
C GLY A 259 11.98 -12.83 9.84
N LEU A 260 10.86 -12.10 9.90
CA LEU A 260 10.78 -10.89 10.71
C LEU A 260 11.10 -11.19 12.18
N PRO A 261 11.76 -10.26 12.91
CA PRO A 261 11.94 -10.38 14.34
C PRO A 261 10.59 -10.49 15.07
N LYS A 262 10.61 -11.07 16.27
CA LYS A 262 9.46 -11.01 17.18
C LYS A 262 9.20 -9.57 17.61
N TYR A 263 7.97 -9.31 18.06
CA TYR A 263 7.51 -7.95 18.33
C TYR A 263 8.38 -7.20 19.35
N ASN A 264 8.76 -7.81 20.47
CA ASN A 264 9.61 -7.17 21.45
C ASN A 264 11.05 -6.94 20.95
N ASP A 265 11.58 -7.85 20.13
CA ASP A 265 12.90 -7.67 19.51
C ASP A 265 12.88 -6.52 18.50
N ALA A 266 11.83 -6.44 17.68
CA ALA A 266 11.61 -5.33 16.77
C ALA A 266 11.48 -3.99 17.51
N ARG A 267 10.72 -3.94 18.62
CA ARG A 267 10.64 -2.74 19.48
C ARG A 267 12.02 -2.31 19.96
N GLN A 268 12.81 -3.24 20.47
CA GLN A 268 14.18 -2.93 20.92
C GLN A 268 15.08 -2.42 19.79
N MET A 269 14.99 -3.02 18.59
CA MET A 269 15.71 -2.55 17.40
C MET A 269 15.32 -1.12 17.00
N LEU A 270 14.06 -0.75 17.21
CA LEU A 270 13.52 0.58 16.97
C LEU A 270 13.81 1.58 18.12
N GLY A 271 14.54 1.15 19.16
CA GLY A 271 14.82 1.97 20.34
C GLY A 271 13.62 2.13 21.30
N LEU A 272 12.57 1.33 21.11
CA LEU A 272 11.36 1.33 21.93
C LEU A 272 11.49 0.34 23.10
N PRO A 273 10.85 0.61 24.25
CA PRO A 273 10.89 -0.30 25.39
C PRO A 273 10.17 -1.61 25.07
N ARG A 274 10.75 -2.72 25.51
CA ARG A 274 10.10 -4.04 25.47
C ARG A 274 8.92 -4.10 26.44
N TRP A 275 7.89 -4.85 26.08
CA TRP A 275 6.81 -5.20 27.00
C TRP A 275 7.23 -6.35 27.91
N THR A 276 6.92 -6.23 29.21
CA THR A 276 7.29 -7.24 30.22
C THR A 276 6.15 -8.20 30.58
N SER A 277 4.92 -7.89 30.18
CA SER A 277 3.76 -8.76 30.36
C SER A 277 2.68 -8.50 29.31
N PHE A 278 1.79 -9.47 29.11
CA PHE A 278 0.63 -9.31 28.23
C PHE A 278 -0.34 -8.23 28.74
N GLU A 279 -0.49 -8.08 30.06
CA GLU A 279 -1.35 -7.06 30.67
C GLU A 279 -0.89 -5.65 30.30
N ALA A 280 0.41 -5.38 30.38
CA ALA A 280 0.95 -4.06 30.01
C ALA A 280 0.76 -3.79 28.51
N MET A 281 0.99 -4.81 27.68
CA MET A 281 0.89 -4.73 26.23
C MET A 281 -0.54 -4.54 25.71
N THR A 282 -1.54 -5.08 26.42
CA THR A 282 -2.96 -5.10 25.99
C THR A 282 -3.84 -4.07 26.70
N GLN A 283 -3.36 -3.44 27.78
CA GLN A 283 -4.10 -2.37 28.43
C GLN A 283 -4.53 -1.34 27.37
N GLY A 284 -5.79 -0.90 27.40
CA GLY A 284 -6.31 0.12 26.47
C GLY A 284 -6.50 -0.29 25.00
N THR A 285 -6.14 -1.51 24.59
CA THR A 285 -6.26 -1.97 23.19
C THR A 285 -7.57 -2.68 22.89
N GLY A 286 -8.31 -3.08 23.94
CA GLY A 286 -9.52 -3.91 23.83
C GLY A 286 -9.24 -5.42 23.68
N VAL A 287 -7.97 -5.82 23.56
CA VAL A 287 -7.56 -7.23 23.51
C VAL A 287 -7.42 -7.81 24.93
N ASP A 288 -7.91 -9.03 25.17
CA ASP A 288 -7.72 -9.72 26.44
C ASP A 288 -6.32 -10.37 26.50
N ALA A 289 -5.53 -10.00 27.53
CA ALA A 289 -4.21 -10.56 27.81
C ALA A 289 -4.20 -12.11 27.88
N ASN A 290 -5.28 -12.73 28.35
CA ASN A 290 -5.39 -14.19 28.43
C ASN A 290 -5.40 -14.84 27.05
N VAL A 291 -5.99 -14.19 26.04
CA VAL A 291 -5.99 -14.70 24.66
C VAL A 291 -4.58 -14.77 24.12
N LEU A 292 -3.75 -13.75 24.37
CA LEU A 292 -2.35 -13.76 23.94
C LEU A 292 -1.51 -14.78 24.72
N ARG A 293 -1.79 -14.96 26.01
CA ARG A 293 -1.14 -15.98 26.83
C ARG A 293 -1.42 -17.39 26.30
N ASP A 294 -2.66 -17.68 25.94
CA ASP A 294 -3.05 -18.96 25.34
C ASP A 294 -2.36 -19.20 23.99
N LEU A 295 -2.25 -18.14 23.17
CA LEU A 295 -1.69 -18.23 21.81
C LEU A 295 -0.16 -18.33 21.80
N TYR A 296 0.51 -17.48 22.57
CA TYR A 296 1.96 -17.27 22.47
C TYR A 296 2.75 -17.79 23.67
N GLY A 297 2.12 -17.98 24.83
CA GLY A 297 2.75 -18.42 26.07
C GLY A 297 3.66 -17.37 26.73
N ASN A 298 4.45 -16.63 25.95
CA ASN A 298 5.37 -15.59 26.39
C ASN A 298 5.19 -14.31 25.54
N VAL A 299 5.26 -13.14 26.19
CA VAL A 299 5.15 -11.82 25.54
C VAL A 299 6.23 -11.60 24.47
N ASP A 300 7.39 -12.24 24.61
CA ASP A 300 8.49 -12.17 23.63
C ASP A 300 8.22 -12.97 22.34
N GLU A 301 7.20 -13.84 22.31
CA GLU A 301 6.92 -14.72 21.16
C GLU A 301 5.94 -14.12 20.13
N VAL A 302 5.36 -12.96 20.43
CA VAL A 302 4.34 -12.31 19.61
C VAL A 302 4.92 -11.91 18.25
N ASP A 303 4.19 -12.22 17.17
CA ASP A 303 4.57 -11.83 15.81
C ASP A 303 4.56 -10.30 15.67
N PHE A 304 5.58 -9.71 15.03
CA PHE A 304 5.66 -8.25 14.86
C PHE A 304 4.41 -7.63 14.24
N TYR A 305 3.82 -8.29 13.24
CA TYR A 305 2.59 -7.83 12.59
C TYR A 305 1.40 -7.75 13.56
N VAL A 306 1.24 -8.73 14.44
CA VAL A 306 0.16 -8.76 15.44
C VAL A 306 0.41 -7.69 16.51
N GLY A 307 1.64 -7.61 17.02
CA GLY A 307 2.02 -6.63 18.03
C GLY A 307 1.81 -5.20 17.56
N GLY A 308 2.27 -4.87 16.34
CA GLY A 308 2.13 -3.52 15.78
C GLY A 308 0.70 -3.10 15.45
N LEU A 309 -0.17 -4.03 15.02
CA LEU A 309 -1.61 -3.76 14.86
C LEU A 309 -2.31 -3.52 16.19
N MET A 310 -1.82 -4.13 17.28
CA MET A 310 -2.44 -4.03 18.59
C MET A 310 -2.01 -2.78 19.37
N GLU A 311 -0.91 -2.14 18.97
CA GLU A 311 -0.41 -0.96 19.68
C GLU A 311 -1.48 0.13 19.78
N ARG A 312 -1.52 0.78 20.95
CA ARG A 312 -2.43 1.90 21.15
C ARG A 312 -2.07 3.04 20.22
N LYS A 313 -3.12 3.65 19.70
CA LYS A 313 -3.08 4.89 18.94
C LYS A 313 -3.17 6.03 19.94
N GLU A 314 -2.04 6.43 20.44
CA GLU A 314 -1.93 7.47 21.44
C GLU A 314 -1.08 8.60 20.84
N LYS A 315 -1.48 9.87 21.09
CA LYS A 315 -0.63 11.04 20.80
C LYS A 315 0.54 11.06 21.80
N VAL A 316 1.43 10.08 21.70
CA VAL A 316 2.46 9.77 22.70
C VAL A 316 3.75 9.63 21.91
N THR A 317 4.77 10.47 22.07
CA THR A 317 5.20 11.36 23.16
C THR A 317 5.75 12.64 22.51
N LYS A 318 5.67 13.80 23.20
CA LYS A 318 6.09 15.14 22.71
C LYS A 318 5.14 15.86 21.73
N GLY A 319 3.88 15.44 21.60
CA GLY A 319 2.93 16.06 20.66
C GLY A 319 3.06 15.57 19.22
N GLU A 320 3.89 14.54 19.00
CA GLU A 320 3.98 13.75 17.77
C GLU A 320 3.28 12.42 18.03
N GLY A 321 2.39 11.98 17.13
CA GLY A 321 1.69 10.70 17.27
C GLY A 321 0.61 10.53 16.21
N SER A 322 0.36 9.29 15.81
CA SER A 322 -0.59 8.95 14.74
C SER A 322 -1.96 8.60 15.31
N GLU A 323 -3.02 9.02 14.61
CA GLU A 323 -4.39 8.58 14.90
C GLU A 323 -4.69 7.20 14.29
N GLU A 324 -3.78 6.64 13.49
CA GLU A 324 -3.91 5.33 12.85
C GLU A 324 -2.91 4.27 13.33
N LEU A 325 -1.68 4.67 13.62
CA LEU A 325 -0.56 3.76 13.86
C LEU A 325 -0.07 3.83 15.30
N GLY A 326 0.32 2.66 15.82
CA GLY A 326 1.16 2.58 17.00
C GLY A 326 2.62 3.00 16.75
N GLU A 327 3.37 3.15 17.85
CA GLU A 327 4.77 3.60 17.85
C GLU A 327 5.68 2.79 16.91
N SER A 328 5.57 1.46 16.89
CA SER A 328 6.46 0.60 16.10
C SER A 328 6.21 0.72 14.60
N PHE A 329 4.94 0.67 14.17
CA PHE A 329 4.61 0.83 12.76
C PHE A 329 4.91 2.25 12.29
N ALA A 330 4.61 3.27 13.09
CA ALA A 330 4.96 4.65 12.79
C ALA A 330 6.48 4.84 12.64
N ALA A 331 7.29 4.22 13.51
CA ALA A 331 8.75 4.30 13.44
C ALA A 331 9.30 3.66 12.15
N VAL A 332 8.82 2.46 11.78
CA VAL A 332 9.23 1.77 10.55
C VAL A 332 8.84 2.56 9.29
N ILE A 333 7.61 3.08 9.24
CA ILE A 333 7.11 3.82 8.07
C ILE A 333 7.83 5.16 7.93
N ARG A 334 8.06 5.86 9.05
CA ARG A 334 8.83 7.12 9.09
C ARG A 334 10.24 6.92 8.55
N ASP A 335 10.95 5.92 9.07
CA ASP A 335 12.31 5.59 8.61
C ASP A 335 12.34 5.29 7.11
N GLN A 336 11.44 4.44 6.63
CA GLN A 336 11.41 4.09 5.21
C GLN A 336 11.16 5.31 4.33
N PHE A 337 10.15 6.14 4.64
CA PHE A 337 9.87 7.34 3.84
C PHE A 337 11.01 8.37 3.87
N GLN A 338 11.72 8.50 5.00
CA GLN A 338 12.92 9.34 5.06
C GLN A 338 14.03 8.81 4.15
N ARG A 339 14.28 7.50 4.14
CA ARG A 339 15.29 6.88 3.26
C ARG A 339 14.92 7.01 1.78
N LEU A 340 13.65 6.87 1.43
CA LEU A 340 13.15 7.08 0.06
C LEU A 340 13.31 8.53 -0.40
N ARG A 341 12.96 9.50 0.46
CA ARG A 341 13.12 10.93 0.19
C ARG A 341 14.59 11.33 -0.02
N ILE A 342 15.46 10.87 0.87
CA ILE A 342 16.87 11.30 0.93
C ILE A 342 17.75 10.54 -0.07
N GLY A 343 17.49 9.24 -0.25
CA GLY A 343 18.27 8.36 -1.11
C GLY A 343 17.91 8.41 -2.60
N ASP A 344 16.88 9.16 -2.98
CA ASP A 344 16.45 9.33 -4.38
C ASP A 344 16.91 10.67 -4.94
N ARG A 345 17.77 10.65 -5.96
CA ARG A 345 18.20 11.89 -6.63
C ARG A 345 17.10 12.53 -7.48
N PHE A 346 16.08 11.78 -7.87
CA PHE A 346 14.95 12.26 -8.65
C PHE A 346 13.78 12.73 -7.78
N TRP A 347 13.96 12.74 -6.45
CA TRP A 347 13.00 13.31 -5.54
C TRP A 347 12.79 14.81 -5.81
N TYR A 348 11.53 15.23 -5.96
CA TYR A 348 11.15 16.53 -6.51
C TYR A 348 11.75 17.73 -5.76
N GLU A 349 12.02 17.63 -4.45
CA GLU A 349 12.59 18.74 -3.67
C GLU A 349 14.00 19.13 -4.08
N TRP A 350 14.72 18.26 -4.79
CA TRP A 350 16.07 18.53 -5.30
C TRP A 350 16.08 19.29 -6.63
N HIS A 351 14.89 19.54 -7.19
CA HIS A 351 14.64 20.03 -8.53
C HIS A 351 13.77 21.30 -8.43
N PRO A 352 14.35 22.51 -8.37
CA PRO A 352 13.62 23.76 -8.13
C PRO A 352 12.44 23.99 -9.08
N GLU A 353 12.56 23.56 -10.32
CA GLU A 353 11.52 23.60 -11.34
C GLU A 353 10.33 22.67 -11.03
N LEU A 354 10.59 21.50 -10.44
CA LEU A 354 9.54 20.60 -9.96
C LEU A 354 8.89 21.14 -8.69
N VAL A 355 9.67 21.70 -7.75
CA VAL A 355 9.14 22.39 -6.56
C VAL A 355 8.17 23.50 -6.96
N ALA A 356 8.54 24.32 -7.95
CA ALA A 356 7.68 25.36 -8.47
C ALA A 356 6.43 24.80 -9.17
N PHE A 357 6.58 23.72 -9.96
CA PHE A 357 5.46 23.07 -10.64
C PHE A 357 4.41 22.50 -9.68
N VAL A 358 4.84 21.83 -8.61
CA VAL A 358 3.93 21.17 -7.65
C VAL A 358 3.34 22.15 -6.63
N GLN A 359 3.79 23.40 -6.62
CA GLN A 359 3.27 24.42 -5.71
C GLN A 359 1.77 24.65 -5.94
N GLY A 360 0.96 24.46 -4.90
CA GLY A 360 -0.49 24.59 -4.99
C GLY A 360 -1.20 23.42 -5.68
N ARG A 361 -0.47 22.38 -6.13
CA ARG A 361 -1.05 21.16 -6.70
C ARG A 361 -1.06 20.06 -5.65
N GLY A 362 -2.24 19.59 -5.27
CA GLY A 362 -2.43 18.46 -4.35
C GLY A 362 -3.45 17.47 -4.89
N LEU A 363 -3.73 16.39 -4.15
CA LEU A 363 -4.62 15.34 -4.65
C LEU A 363 -6.02 15.87 -4.97
N ARG A 364 -6.55 16.78 -4.15
CA ARG A 364 -7.82 17.46 -4.40
C ARG A 364 -7.85 18.17 -5.75
N GLN A 365 -6.79 18.91 -6.08
CA GLN A 365 -6.71 19.66 -7.33
C GLN A 365 -6.60 18.69 -8.52
N ILE A 366 -5.79 17.63 -8.39
CA ILE A 366 -5.68 16.58 -9.41
C ILE A 366 -7.04 15.92 -9.66
N MET A 367 -7.80 15.61 -8.60
CA MET A 367 -9.16 15.09 -8.73
C MET A 367 -10.08 16.07 -9.45
N ALA A 368 -10.09 17.34 -9.06
CA ALA A 368 -10.90 18.39 -9.69
C ALA A 368 -10.57 18.60 -11.18
N ASP A 369 -9.29 18.52 -11.55
CA ASP A 369 -8.83 18.73 -12.94
C ASP A 369 -9.17 17.54 -13.87
N ASN A 370 -9.38 16.34 -13.31
CA ASN A 370 -9.47 15.09 -14.08
C ASN A 370 -10.79 14.33 -13.87
N THR A 371 -11.69 14.84 -13.04
CA THR A 371 -12.96 14.20 -12.69
C THR A 371 -14.07 15.26 -12.65
N PRO A 372 -15.13 15.16 -13.47
CA PRO A 372 -16.31 16.02 -13.34
C PRO A 372 -16.89 15.90 -11.93
N GLY A 373 -16.96 17.00 -11.18
CA GLY A 373 -17.40 16.98 -9.77
C GLY A 373 -16.33 16.49 -8.79
N GLY A 374 -15.07 16.33 -9.20
CA GLY A 374 -13.99 15.82 -8.36
C GLY A 374 -13.57 16.73 -7.20
N ASP A 375 -14.05 17.97 -7.14
CA ASP A 375 -13.85 18.85 -5.99
C ASP A 375 -14.97 18.66 -4.94
N GLN A 376 -14.67 17.88 -3.92
CA GLN A 376 -15.57 17.58 -2.80
C GLN A 376 -15.59 18.64 -1.69
N GLY A 377 -14.83 19.75 -1.85
CA GLY A 377 -14.81 20.81 -0.85
C GLY A 377 -13.89 20.55 0.36
N HIS A 378 -13.40 19.31 0.55
CA HIS A 378 -12.50 18.91 1.65
C HIS A 378 -11.27 18.14 1.15
N HIS A 379 -10.34 17.84 2.06
CA HIS A 379 -9.13 17.07 1.73
C HIS A 379 -9.50 15.60 1.44
N PRO A 380 -9.08 14.98 0.32
CA PRO A 380 -9.54 13.64 -0.07
C PRO A 380 -9.30 12.56 0.99
N PHE A 381 -8.18 12.61 1.72
CA PHE A 381 -7.86 11.63 2.77
C PHE A 381 -8.62 11.81 4.10
N VAL A 382 -9.26 12.96 4.33
CA VAL A 382 -9.85 13.30 5.63
C VAL A 382 -11.33 13.58 5.44
N LEU A 383 -12.17 12.89 6.18
CA LEU A 383 -13.61 13.10 6.13
C LEU A 383 -13.97 14.45 6.78
N PRO A 384 -14.96 15.18 6.23
CA PRO A 384 -15.47 16.38 6.87
C PRO A 384 -16.11 15.99 8.21
N GLN A 385 -15.61 16.54 9.31
CA GLN A 385 -16.32 16.42 10.59
C GLN A 385 -17.64 17.23 10.51
N ALA A 386 -18.68 16.80 11.24
CA ALA A 386 -19.88 17.61 11.44
C ALA A 386 -19.48 19.07 11.78
N PRO A 387 -20.21 20.08 11.26
CA PRO A 387 -19.62 21.37 10.92
C PRO A 387 -18.96 22.04 12.12
N ALA A 388 -17.64 22.09 12.10
CA ALA A 388 -16.90 23.10 12.84
C ALA A 388 -16.70 24.27 11.89
N ASP A 389 -17.30 25.41 12.22
CA ASP A 389 -17.09 26.68 11.54
C ASP A 389 -15.59 26.99 11.52
N SER A 390 -14.96 26.73 10.38
CA SER A 390 -13.64 27.25 10.08
C SER A 390 -13.60 27.61 8.60
N PRO A 391 -13.47 28.89 8.25
CA PRO A 391 -13.38 29.30 6.87
C PRO A 391 -12.05 28.79 6.32
N VAL A 392 -12.11 27.75 5.49
CA VAL A 392 -10.97 27.32 4.67
C VAL A 392 -10.75 28.44 3.66
N ALA A 393 -9.63 29.15 3.80
CA ALA A 393 -9.25 30.18 2.86
C ALA A 393 -9.09 29.56 1.46
N VAL A 394 -10.00 29.91 0.56
CA VAL A 394 -9.81 29.70 -0.89
C VAL A 394 -8.64 30.58 -1.29
N GLN A 395 -7.43 30.02 -1.33
CA GLN A 395 -6.34 30.67 -2.05
C GLN A 395 -6.78 30.77 -3.50
N GLN A 396 -6.87 32.00 -3.99
CA GLN A 396 -7.15 32.29 -5.39
C GLN A 396 -6.16 31.50 -6.25
N GLN A 397 -6.71 30.68 -7.16
CA GLN A 397 -5.96 29.99 -8.21
C GLN A 397 -5.11 31.03 -8.95
N GLN A 398 -3.81 31.02 -8.71
CA GLN A 398 -2.90 31.63 -9.67
C GLN A 398 -2.92 30.73 -10.92
N PRO A 399 -2.89 31.30 -12.13
CA PRO A 399 -2.66 30.49 -13.32
C PRO A 399 -1.35 29.74 -13.09
N LEU A 400 -1.45 28.42 -12.93
CA LEU A 400 -0.30 27.55 -12.69
C LEU A 400 0.60 27.65 -13.92
N GLY A 401 1.62 28.51 -13.84
CA GLY A 401 2.62 28.61 -14.88
C GLY A 401 3.30 27.25 -15.00
N LEU A 402 3.01 26.52 -16.07
CA LEU A 402 3.95 25.50 -16.52
C LEU A 402 5.24 26.26 -16.81
N PHE A 403 6.30 26.01 -16.04
CA PHE A 403 7.62 26.36 -16.52
C PHE A 403 7.85 25.54 -17.79
N VAL A 404 7.98 26.28 -18.88
CA VAL A 404 7.97 25.81 -20.28
C VAL A 404 9.34 25.30 -20.71
N ASP A 405 10.38 25.57 -19.91
CA ASP A 405 11.73 25.08 -20.15
C ASP A 405 11.89 23.61 -19.72
N ALA A 406 12.77 22.90 -20.44
CA ALA A 406 13.22 21.56 -20.15
C ALA A 406 13.52 21.37 -18.65
N VAL A 407 12.77 20.48 -17.97
CA VAL A 407 12.89 20.31 -16.53
C VAL A 407 14.16 19.54 -16.17
N GLN A 408 14.45 18.48 -16.91
CA GLN A 408 15.62 17.64 -16.63
C GLN A 408 16.44 17.33 -17.89
N THR A 409 17.76 17.28 -17.69
CA THR A 409 18.72 16.72 -18.66
C THR A 409 18.73 15.20 -18.65
N GLU A 410 18.22 14.59 -17.58
CA GLU A 410 18.20 13.15 -17.34
C GLU A 410 16.89 12.75 -16.68
N TYR A 411 16.23 11.71 -17.18
CA TYR A 411 14.96 11.20 -16.63
C TYR A 411 15.21 9.96 -15.78
N PRO A 412 14.37 9.68 -14.76
CA PRO A 412 14.43 8.43 -14.03
C PRO A 412 14.24 7.25 -14.98
N SER A 413 14.98 6.16 -14.79
CA SER A 413 14.75 4.91 -15.52
C SER A 413 13.40 4.29 -15.14
N LEU A 414 12.93 3.28 -15.88
CA LEU A 414 11.68 2.58 -15.54
C LEU A 414 11.87 1.54 -14.44
N ASP A 415 13.11 1.10 -14.20
CA ASP A 415 13.44 0.10 -13.19
C ASP A 415 14.12 0.70 -11.95
N GLY A 416 14.30 2.03 -11.88
CA GLY A 416 14.99 2.71 -10.79
C GLY A 416 16.52 2.64 -10.83
N SER A 417 17.10 2.02 -11.86
CA SER A 417 18.55 2.06 -12.08
C SER A 417 19.05 3.50 -12.27
N GLY A 418 20.20 3.80 -11.67
CA GLY A 418 20.84 5.10 -11.72
C GLY A 418 20.27 6.13 -10.75
N ASN A 419 19.22 5.86 -9.97
CA ASN A 419 18.68 6.81 -8.98
C ASN A 419 19.66 7.06 -7.82
N ASN A 420 20.47 6.07 -7.44
CA ASN A 420 21.60 6.27 -6.52
C ASN A 420 22.92 6.45 -7.31
N ARG A 421 23.61 7.57 -7.07
CA ARG A 421 24.84 7.96 -7.81
C ARG A 421 26.09 7.21 -7.36
N LEU A 422 26.16 6.72 -6.12
CA LEU A 422 27.30 5.95 -5.63
C LEU A 422 27.18 4.48 -6.04
N ASN A 423 25.96 3.94 -6.06
CA ASN A 423 25.67 2.58 -6.52
C ASN A 423 24.45 2.58 -7.46
N PRO A 424 24.67 2.69 -8.79
CA PRO A 424 23.59 2.77 -9.78
C PRO A 424 22.59 1.61 -9.78
N GLU A 425 22.96 0.45 -9.24
CA GLU A 425 22.07 -0.72 -9.20
C GLU A 425 21.24 -0.79 -7.90
N LEU A 426 21.51 0.08 -6.92
CA LEU A 426 20.87 0.02 -5.61
C LEU A 426 19.39 0.42 -5.69
N GLY A 427 18.50 -0.44 -5.19
CA GLY A 427 17.06 -0.18 -5.15
C GLY A 427 16.36 -0.23 -6.50
N ARG A 428 17.01 -0.78 -7.54
CA ARG A 428 16.33 -1.04 -8.82
C ARG A 428 15.42 -2.27 -8.72
N ALA A 429 14.49 -2.42 -9.66
CA ALA A 429 13.70 -3.62 -9.81
C ALA A 429 14.58 -4.87 -10.01
N GLY A 430 14.32 -5.90 -9.22
CA GLY A 430 15.11 -7.13 -9.13
C GLY A 430 16.24 -7.09 -8.11
N ASP A 431 16.45 -5.98 -7.39
CA ASP A 431 17.36 -5.93 -6.23
C ASP A 431 16.74 -6.63 -5.00
N PHE A 432 17.49 -6.75 -3.91
CA PHE A 432 17.02 -7.36 -2.68
C PHE A 432 16.31 -6.37 -1.76
N TYR A 433 15.28 -6.83 -1.07
CA TYR A 433 14.78 -6.13 0.12
C TYR A 433 15.89 -5.97 1.17
N LEU A 434 15.86 -4.86 1.90
CA LEU A 434 16.70 -4.66 3.07
C LEU A 434 16.20 -5.53 4.23
N SER A 435 17.03 -6.48 4.65
CA SER A 435 16.71 -7.38 5.76
C SER A 435 16.92 -6.70 7.12
N PRO A 436 16.06 -6.95 8.12
CA PRO A 436 16.31 -6.51 9.50
C PRO A 436 17.57 -7.19 10.06
N SER A 437 18.24 -6.51 11.00
CA SER A 437 19.46 -7.04 11.64
C SER A 437 19.22 -8.27 12.50
N ILE A 438 17.98 -8.51 12.94
CA ILE A 438 17.55 -9.73 13.62
C ILE A 438 16.59 -10.47 12.70
N ARG A 439 16.88 -11.74 12.42
CA ARG A 439 16.04 -12.65 11.64
C ARG A 439 15.58 -13.81 12.50
N SER A 440 14.28 -14.10 12.47
CA SER A 440 13.70 -15.21 13.21
C SER A 440 13.51 -16.42 12.29
N TYR A 441 14.57 -17.21 12.11
CA TYR A 441 14.51 -18.54 11.51
C TYR A 441 15.00 -19.58 12.51
N SER A 442 14.39 -20.76 12.51
CA SER A 442 14.75 -21.85 13.44
C SER A 442 16.12 -22.48 13.11
N ASP A 443 16.55 -22.39 11.87
CA ASP A 443 17.84 -22.88 11.37
C ASP A 443 18.85 -21.75 11.06
N GLY A 444 18.47 -20.49 11.32
CA GLY A 444 19.26 -19.32 10.93
C GLY A 444 19.40 -19.12 9.41
N VAL A 445 18.59 -19.79 8.59
CA VAL A 445 18.68 -19.74 7.12
C VAL A 445 17.35 -19.33 6.51
N GLY A 446 16.30 -20.05 6.86
CA GLY A 446 14.99 -19.90 6.24
C GLY A 446 13.91 -20.82 6.77
N ALA A 447 14.19 -21.78 7.64
CA ALA A 447 13.16 -22.60 8.27
C ALA A 447 12.29 -21.73 9.18
N LEU A 448 10.97 -21.85 9.03
CA LEU A 448 10.01 -21.12 9.83
C LEU A 448 10.17 -21.47 11.32
N VAL A 449 9.96 -20.48 12.20
CA VAL A 449 9.92 -20.72 13.64
C VAL A 449 8.58 -21.37 14.01
N ALA A 450 8.62 -22.29 14.98
CA ALA A 450 7.40 -22.82 15.58
C ALA A 450 6.59 -21.70 16.27
N GLY A 451 5.28 -21.86 16.32
CA GLY A 451 4.38 -20.90 16.93
C GLY A 451 2.92 -21.30 16.72
N PRO A 452 1.96 -20.53 17.25
CA PRO A 452 0.54 -20.80 17.01
C PRO A 452 0.24 -20.71 15.51
N SER A 453 -0.71 -21.52 15.03
CA SER A 453 -1.24 -21.38 13.67
C SER A 453 -1.67 -19.93 13.42
N ALA A 454 -1.30 -19.37 12.27
CA ALA A 454 -1.72 -18.02 11.90
C ALA A 454 -3.26 -17.90 11.77
N ARG A 455 -3.94 -18.98 11.39
CA ARG A 455 -5.42 -19.04 11.39
C ARG A 455 -5.99 -19.09 12.81
N LEU A 456 -5.35 -19.81 13.72
CA LEU A 456 -5.75 -19.80 15.13
C LEU A 456 -5.66 -18.38 15.73
N VAL A 457 -4.57 -17.66 15.44
CA VAL A 457 -4.41 -16.27 15.87
C VAL A 457 -5.51 -15.38 15.27
N SER A 458 -5.76 -15.50 13.96
CA SER A 458 -6.83 -14.75 13.27
C SER A 458 -8.22 -15.02 13.85
N ASN A 459 -8.55 -16.28 14.16
CA ASN A 459 -9.83 -16.62 14.78
C ASN A 459 -10.00 -15.99 16.18
N ARG A 460 -8.93 -15.98 16.98
CA ARG A 460 -8.97 -15.55 18.38
C ARG A 460 -8.86 -14.03 18.55
N LEU A 461 -8.19 -13.33 17.63
CA LEU A 461 -8.00 -11.89 17.69
C LEU A 461 -8.83 -11.13 16.66
N GLY A 462 -8.97 -11.65 15.45
CA GLY A 462 -9.56 -10.94 14.32
C GLY A 462 -11.07 -11.00 14.19
N SER A 463 -11.81 -11.40 15.22
CA SER A 463 -13.27 -11.51 15.18
C SER A 463 -14.01 -10.35 15.82
N GLN A 464 -14.77 -9.63 14.96
CA GLN A 464 -15.63 -8.50 15.29
C GLN A 464 -16.61 -8.82 16.43
N MET A 465 -16.15 -8.68 17.66
CA MET A 465 -16.99 -8.65 18.87
C MET A 465 -17.15 -7.21 19.39
N LEU A 466 -16.39 -6.25 18.84
CA LEU A 466 -16.49 -4.83 19.13
C LEU A 466 -17.09 -4.12 17.92
N THR A 467 -18.01 -3.18 18.13
CA THR A 467 -18.48 -2.27 17.08
C THR A 467 -17.27 -1.67 16.38
N ALA A 468 -17.12 -1.91 15.07
CA ALA A 468 -16.01 -1.37 14.31
C ALA A 468 -15.96 0.15 14.52
N SER A 469 -14.91 0.64 15.16
CA SER A 469 -14.66 2.06 15.26
C SER A 469 -14.27 2.53 13.87
N THR A 470 -14.94 3.55 13.35
CA THR A 470 -14.53 4.20 12.11
C THR A 470 -13.44 5.23 12.40
N SER A 471 -12.50 5.37 11.47
CA SER A 471 -11.52 6.46 11.49
C SER A 471 -12.11 7.75 10.92
N ALA A 472 -11.46 8.89 11.19
CA ALA A 472 -11.71 10.16 10.50
C ALA A 472 -11.13 10.20 9.06
N HIS A 473 -10.39 9.17 8.65
CA HIS A 473 -9.80 9.03 7.33
C HIS A 473 -10.70 8.27 6.35
N SER A 474 -10.53 8.58 5.07
CA SER A 474 -11.33 8.02 3.98
C SER A 474 -10.60 6.89 3.25
N VAL A 475 -11.35 6.13 2.44
CA VAL A 475 -10.83 5.07 1.57
C VAL A 475 -9.78 5.59 0.59
N ALA A 476 -9.82 6.87 0.20
CA ALA A 476 -8.79 7.48 -0.63
C ALA A 476 -7.39 7.33 0.00
N MET A 477 -7.29 7.37 1.33
CA MET A 477 -6.03 7.15 2.05
C MET A 477 -5.53 5.70 1.90
N LEU A 478 -6.42 4.70 2.00
CA LEU A 478 -6.04 3.29 1.80
C LEU A 478 -5.63 3.00 0.36
N ALA A 479 -6.39 3.52 -0.60
CA ALA A 479 -6.07 3.37 -2.01
C ALA A 479 -4.72 4.02 -2.35
N TRP A 480 -4.44 5.22 -1.82
CA TRP A 480 -3.15 5.87 -1.98
C TRP A 480 -2.02 5.07 -1.34
N GLY A 481 -2.21 4.62 -0.10
CA GLY A 481 -1.25 3.78 0.60
C GLY A 481 -0.90 2.51 -0.18
N GLN A 482 -1.91 1.86 -0.78
CA GLN A 482 -1.70 0.69 -1.62
C GLN A 482 -1.00 1.02 -2.95
N ALA A 483 -1.33 2.14 -3.60
CA ALA A 483 -0.62 2.58 -4.81
C ALA A 483 0.87 2.77 -4.53
N ILE A 484 1.23 3.40 -3.41
CA ILE A 484 2.62 3.53 -2.98
C ILE A 484 3.24 2.17 -2.61
N ALA A 485 2.49 1.25 -2.01
CA ALA A 485 2.99 -0.08 -1.71
C ALA A 485 3.36 -0.85 -2.99
N HIS A 486 2.59 -0.68 -4.06
CA HIS A 486 2.84 -1.27 -5.37
C HIS A 486 3.97 -0.57 -6.11
N ASP A 487 4.12 0.74 -5.88
CA ASP A 487 5.21 1.55 -6.44
C ASP A 487 6.57 1.04 -5.98
N VAL A 488 6.69 0.83 -4.67
CA VAL A 488 7.99 0.60 -4.04
C VAL A 488 8.30 -0.87 -3.76
N GLY A 489 7.33 -1.77 -3.91
CA GLY A 489 7.49 -3.17 -3.50
C GLY A 489 6.67 -4.17 -4.31
N ASP A 490 7.32 -5.26 -4.72
CA ASP A 490 6.68 -6.43 -5.30
C ASP A 490 7.37 -7.74 -4.91
N LEU A 491 6.91 -8.35 -3.81
CA LEU A 491 7.40 -9.66 -3.36
C LEU A 491 6.54 -10.80 -3.94
N HIS A 492 7.06 -11.47 -4.95
CA HIS A 492 6.37 -12.62 -5.57
C HIS A 492 6.38 -13.86 -4.68
N GLY A 493 5.31 -14.66 -4.76
CA GLY A 493 5.30 -16.02 -4.23
C GLY A 493 6.15 -16.98 -5.08
N ASN A 494 6.79 -17.94 -4.42
CA ASN A 494 7.52 -19.05 -5.01
C ASN A 494 6.64 -20.30 -4.99
N GLY A 495 5.99 -20.60 -6.12
CA GLY A 495 5.07 -21.73 -6.22
C GLY A 495 5.70 -23.12 -5.99
N SER A 496 7.03 -23.24 -6.04
CA SER A 496 7.76 -24.48 -5.73
C SER A 496 8.17 -24.62 -4.27
N ASP A 497 7.94 -23.60 -3.43
CA ASP A 497 8.21 -23.61 -1.98
C ASP A 497 6.91 -23.30 -1.20
N PRO A 498 5.96 -24.24 -1.12
CA PRO A 498 4.72 -24.05 -0.38
C PRO A 498 4.96 -24.14 1.13
N ALA A 499 4.26 -23.28 1.89
CA ALA A 499 4.21 -23.32 3.35
C ALA A 499 2.78 -23.07 3.82
N PRO A 500 1.85 -24.03 3.59
CA PRO A 500 0.43 -23.84 3.86
C PRO A 500 0.18 -23.51 5.34
N ILE A 501 -0.81 -22.67 5.59
CA ILE A 501 -1.22 -22.28 6.94
C ILE A 501 -2.11 -23.40 7.50
N ALA A 502 -1.65 -24.00 8.60
CA ALA A 502 -2.41 -25.00 9.34
C ALA A 502 -3.74 -24.43 9.84
N VAL A 503 -4.83 -25.19 9.73
CA VAL A 503 -6.18 -24.74 10.11
C VAL A 503 -6.62 -25.51 11.37
N PRO A 504 -7.11 -24.82 12.41
CA PRO A 504 -7.64 -25.50 13.58
C PRO A 504 -8.75 -26.50 13.21
N GLN A 505 -8.78 -27.64 13.90
CA GLN A 505 -9.84 -28.61 13.70
C GLN A 505 -11.22 -27.98 13.92
N CYS A 506 -12.17 -28.31 13.05
CA CYS A 506 -13.53 -27.75 13.06
C CYS A 506 -13.56 -26.22 12.84
N ASP A 507 -12.58 -25.66 12.14
CA ASP A 507 -12.66 -24.27 11.68
C ASP A 507 -13.91 -24.10 10.82
N LYS A 508 -14.79 -23.18 11.24
CA LYS A 508 -16.10 -22.96 10.63
C LYS A 508 -16.06 -22.60 9.14
N ARG A 509 -14.91 -22.18 8.62
CA ARG A 509 -14.74 -21.74 7.23
C ARG A 509 -13.84 -22.65 6.42
N PHE A 510 -12.75 -23.11 7.03
CA PHE A 510 -11.67 -23.80 6.31
C PHE A 510 -11.54 -25.30 6.69
N ASP A 511 -12.33 -25.79 7.65
CA ASP A 511 -12.43 -27.20 8.04
C ASP A 511 -13.85 -27.53 8.53
N GLU A 512 -14.87 -27.27 7.71
CA GLU A 512 -16.29 -27.47 8.05
C GLU A 512 -16.62 -28.93 8.43
N ASP A 513 -15.88 -29.88 7.87
CA ASP A 513 -16.03 -31.33 8.11
C ASP A 513 -15.21 -31.86 9.30
N CYS A 514 -14.58 -30.96 10.09
CA CYS A 514 -13.79 -31.31 11.28
C CYS A 514 -12.68 -32.34 11.04
N GLN A 515 -12.10 -32.38 9.84
CA GLN A 515 -11.08 -33.35 9.45
C GLN A 515 -9.72 -33.05 10.12
N GLY A 516 -9.48 -31.78 10.49
CA GLY A 516 -8.26 -31.28 11.12
C GLY A 516 -7.05 -31.26 10.16
N GLY A 517 -6.15 -30.27 10.29
CA GLY A 517 -4.98 -30.08 9.41
C GLY A 517 -3.80 -29.40 10.06
#